data_AF-A0A183I669-F1
#
_entry.id   AF-A0A183I669-F1
#
_cell.length_a   1.000
_cell.length_b   1.000
_cell.length_c   1.000
_cell.angle_alpha   90.00
_cell.angle_beta   90.00
_cell.angle_gamma   90.00
#
_symmetry.space_group_name_H-M   'P 1'
#
loop_
_entity.id
_entity.type
_entity.pdbx_description
1 polymer ?
#
loop_
_entity_poly.entity_id
_entity_poly.type
_entity_poly.pdbx_seq_one_letter_code
_entity_poly.pdbx_strand_id
1 'polypeptide(L)'
;MHDDMFKNFLPIRCDACKKDFCGSHYSYDSHCCHSSYKKDMQVPICPLCSKPIPIARGEPPDKRVSDHIDSNCKSNPAIALKGKIYTYHCSQRNCKKRELVSIKCNQCGQNFCLKHRFPADHDCMEIKNGRKLSNAALAALRRNKMNESIIKESGNGPPSSVNSVSEDEALAQALQEILYNSDDYMTPEERDRVVGDEMQRQQCQRVPTNSNHQKCTVS
;
A
#
# COMPACT_ATOMS: atom_id res chain seq x y z
N MET A 1 54.05 29.85 36.16
CA MET A 1 54.03 28.39 35.98
C MET A 1 52.93 28.08 34.98
N HIS A 2 53.29 28.12 33.70
CA HIS A 2 52.40 27.85 32.57
C HIS A 2 52.81 26.50 31.98
N ASP A 3 52.25 25.43 32.52
CA ASP A 3 52.44 24.07 32.00
C ASP A 3 51.08 23.38 31.96
N ASP A 4 50.28 23.74 30.96
CA ASP A 4 49.10 22.95 30.56
C ASP A 4 48.63 23.32 29.13
N MET A 5 49.55 23.34 28.16
CA MET A 5 49.23 23.73 26.77
C MET A 5 49.60 22.68 25.72
N PHE A 6 49.48 21.39 26.05
CA PHE A 6 49.58 20.33 25.05
C PHE A 6 48.56 19.20 25.29
N LYS A 7 47.30 19.56 25.58
CA LYS A 7 46.17 18.63 25.46
C LYS A 7 45.92 18.36 23.98
N ASN A 8 46.71 17.44 23.41
CA ASN A 8 46.44 16.57 22.27
C ASN A 8 45.37 17.09 21.30
N PHE A 9 45.69 18.13 20.53
CA PHE A 9 44.92 18.47 19.34
C PHE A 9 45.37 17.55 18.21
N LEU A 10 44.97 16.28 18.25
CA LEU A 10 44.88 15.50 17.02
C LEU A 10 43.57 15.92 16.35
N PRO A 11 43.62 16.76 15.29
CA PRO A 11 42.41 17.15 14.58
C PRO A 11 41.74 15.89 14.00
N ILE A 12 40.48 15.67 14.38
CA ILE A 12 39.67 14.57 13.88
C ILE A 12 38.73 15.14 12.82
N ARG A 13 38.85 14.62 11.59
CA ARG A 13 38.04 15.06 10.46
C ARG A 13 36.68 14.37 10.45
N CYS A 14 35.61 15.15 10.60
CA CYS A 14 34.24 14.66 10.48
C CYS A 14 34.03 14.03 9.11
N ASP A 15 33.62 12.77 9.06
CA ASP A 15 33.45 12.02 7.82
C ASP A 15 32.20 12.44 7.02
N ALA A 16 31.27 13.20 7.64
CA ALA A 16 30.09 13.80 7.03
C ALA A 16 30.37 15.19 6.43
N CYS A 17 30.75 16.18 7.25
CA CYS A 17 30.93 17.58 6.81
C CYS A 17 32.37 17.94 6.43
N LYS A 18 33.33 17.00 6.59
CA LYS A 18 34.75 17.16 6.25
C LYS A 18 35.50 18.28 6.99
N LYS A 19 34.91 18.83 8.06
CA LYS A 19 35.57 19.80 8.95
C LYS A 19 36.34 19.09 10.06
N ASP A 20 37.39 19.74 10.55
CA ASP A 20 38.27 19.21 11.59
C ASP A 20 37.84 19.71 12.98
N PHE A 21 37.78 18.80 13.96
CA PHE A 21 37.33 19.07 15.33
C PHE A 21 38.27 18.45 16.35
N CYS A 22 38.24 18.95 17.60
CA CYS A 22 38.94 18.32 18.72
C CYS A 22 38.16 17.11 19.25
N GLY A 23 38.80 16.26 20.06
CA GLY A 23 38.21 15.02 20.56
C GLY A 23 36.89 15.19 21.33
N SER A 24 36.65 16.36 21.94
CA SER A 24 35.41 16.67 22.66
C SER A 24 34.27 17.21 21.79
N HIS A 25 34.55 17.61 20.55
CA HIS A 25 33.56 18.25 19.65
C HIS A 25 33.38 17.51 18.31
N TYR A 26 33.98 16.32 18.15
CA TYR A 26 33.96 15.56 16.90
C TYR A 26 32.61 14.87 16.60
N SER A 27 31.81 14.50 17.61
CA SER A 27 30.50 13.86 17.40
C SER A 27 29.55 14.79 16.63
N TYR A 28 28.66 14.22 15.81
CA TYR A 28 27.75 14.99 14.96
C TYR A 28 26.85 15.96 15.75
N ASP A 29 26.40 15.55 16.94
CA ASP A 29 25.56 16.38 17.81
C ASP A 29 26.33 17.57 18.39
N SER A 30 27.60 17.37 18.78
CA SER A 30 28.39 18.41 19.45
C SER A 30 28.78 19.57 18.52
N HIS A 31 28.78 19.37 17.21
CA HIS A 31 29.04 20.43 16.23
C HIS A 31 27.86 20.73 15.30
N CYS A 32 26.66 20.22 15.63
CA CYS A 32 25.45 20.37 14.82
C CYS A 32 25.72 20.07 13.34
N CYS A 33 26.20 18.86 13.05
CA CYS A 33 26.66 18.50 11.73
C CYS A 33 25.56 18.65 10.67
N HIS A 34 25.65 19.67 9.82
CA HIS A 34 24.70 19.90 8.73
C HIS A 34 24.60 18.71 7.76
N SER A 35 25.57 17.80 7.74
CA SER A 35 25.55 16.60 6.89
C SER A 35 25.35 15.29 7.66
N SER A 36 24.93 15.32 8.92
CA SER A 36 24.66 14.12 9.75
C SER A 36 23.69 13.16 9.05
N TYR A 37 22.64 13.69 8.42
CA TYR A 37 21.62 12.92 7.71
C TYR A 37 22.19 11.99 6.62
N LYS A 38 23.38 12.30 6.05
CA LYS A 38 24.03 11.45 5.04
C LYS A 38 24.65 10.18 5.64
N LYS A 39 24.78 10.12 6.97
CA LYS A 39 25.44 9.06 7.72
C LYS A 39 24.50 8.28 8.64
N ASP A 40 23.29 8.78 8.87
CA ASP A 40 22.23 8.08 9.60
C ASP A 40 21.63 6.95 8.75
N MET A 41 22.29 5.78 8.75
CA MET A 41 21.80 4.57 8.09
C MET A 41 20.98 3.74 9.05
N GLN A 42 19.66 3.93 9.03
CA GLN A 42 18.72 3.10 9.79
C GLN A 42 18.48 1.78 9.05
N VAL A 43 18.52 0.66 9.77
CA VAL A 43 18.21 -0.67 9.24
C VAL A 43 16.74 -0.99 9.53
N PRO A 44 15.83 -0.93 8.54
CA PRO A 44 14.43 -1.24 8.77
C PRO A 44 14.25 -2.75 9.01
N ILE A 45 13.19 -3.07 9.75
CA ILE A 45 12.79 -4.44 10.04
C ILE A 45 11.61 -4.79 9.15
N CYS A 46 11.65 -5.97 8.53
CA CYS A 46 10.52 -6.46 7.74
C CYS A 46 9.29 -6.68 8.64
N PRO A 47 8.13 -6.08 8.35
CA PRO A 47 6.92 -6.27 9.17
C PRO A 47 6.36 -7.70 9.10
N LEU A 48 6.68 -8.45 8.04
CA LEU A 48 6.13 -9.79 7.84
C LEU A 48 7.00 -10.90 8.46
N CYS A 49 8.33 -10.73 8.49
CA CYS A 49 9.24 -11.78 8.96
C CYS A 49 10.13 -11.34 10.14
N SER A 50 10.02 -10.09 10.57
CA SER A 50 10.77 -9.48 11.66
C SER A 50 12.30 -9.55 11.50
N LYS A 51 12.79 -9.74 10.26
CA LYS A 51 14.23 -9.74 9.96
C LYS A 51 14.71 -8.34 9.58
N PRO A 52 15.90 -7.93 10.05
CA PRO A 52 16.52 -6.69 9.59
C PRO A 52 16.83 -6.81 8.10
N ILE A 53 16.53 -5.76 7.35
CA ILE A 53 16.76 -5.69 5.90
C ILE A 53 17.96 -4.77 5.65
N PRO A 54 19.12 -5.32 5.21
CA PRO A 54 20.28 -4.49 4.86
C PRO A 54 19.98 -3.64 3.63
N ILE A 55 20.26 -2.34 3.73
CA ILE A 55 20.10 -1.36 2.65
C ILE A 55 21.49 -0.87 2.18
N ALA A 56 21.68 -0.76 0.87
CA ALA A 56 22.88 -0.15 0.31
C ALA A 56 22.83 1.39 0.42
N ARG A 57 24.00 2.04 0.47
CA ARG A 57 24.06 3.51 0.51
C ARG A 57 23.38 4.11 -0.73
N GLY A 58 22.36 4.94 -0.52
CA GLY A 58 21.62 5.64 -1.58
C GLY A 58 20.36 4.93 -2.07
N GLU A 59 20.06 3.73 -1.56
CA GLU A 59 18.76 3.09 -1.81
C GLU A 59 17.76 3.49 -0.72
N PRO A 60 16.53 3.91 -1.06
CA PRO A 60 15.54 4.25 -0.05
C PRO A 60 15.05 2.99 0.70
N PRO A 61 14.80 3.10 2.01
CA PRO A 61 14.40 1.96 2.85
C PRO A 61 13.11 1.30 2.35
N ASP A 62 12.12 2.09 1.95
CA ASP A 62 10.80 1.60 1.55
C ASP A 62 10.86 0.71 0.30
N LYS A 63 11.65 1.12 -0.70
CA LYS A 63 11.88 0.32 -1.90
C LYS A 63 12.54 -1.01 -1.54
N ARG A 64 13.60 -0.97 -0.73
CA ARG A 64 14.36 -2.17 -0.36
C ARG A 64 13.55 -3.16 0.49
N VAL A 65 12.65 -2.64 1.32
CA VAL A 65 11.67 -3.43 2.09
C VAL A 65 10.62 -4.04 1.17
N SER A 66 10.10 -3.28 0.21
CA SER A 66 9.14 -3.77 -0.80
C SER A 66 9.75 -4.92 -1.62
N ASP A 67 10.96 -4.71 -2.16
CA ASP A 67 11.69 -5.72 -2.92
C ASP A 67 11.91 -7.00 -2.10
N HIS A 68 12.21 -6.86 -0.80
CA HIS A 68 12.32 -8.02 0.10
C HIS A 68 11.00 -8.76 0.24
N ILE A 69 9.89 -8.06 0.46
CA ILE A 69 8.55 -8.65 0.63
C ILE A 69 8.19 -9.50 -0.59
N ASP A 70 8.39 -8.96 -1.79
CA ASP A 70 7.97 -9.62 -3.03
C ASP A 70 8.87 -10.81 -3.42
N SER A 71 10.19 -10.68 -3.25
CA SER A 71 11.15 -11.65 -3.81
C SER A 71 11.72 -12.66 -2.82
N ASN A 72 12.00 -12.24 -1.58
CA ASN A 72 12.91 -12.95 -0.66
C ASN A 72 12.38 -13.07 0.78
N CYS A 73 11.13 -12.66 1.02
CA CYS A 73 10.52 -12.75 2.33
C CYS A 73 10.02 -14.17 2.60
N LYS A 74 10.64 -14.85 3.57
CA LYS A 74 10.30 -16.24 3.92
C LYS A 74 8.89 -16.41 4.51
N SER A 75 8.30 -15.34 5.03
CA SER A 75 6.91 -15.32 5.50
C SER A 75 5.94 -14.81 4.43
N ASN A 76 6.40 -14.64 3.18
CA ASN A 76 5.52 -14.23 2.10
C ASN A 76 4.39 -15.27 1.96
N PRO A 77 3.10 -14.89 2.13
CA PRO A 77 1.97 -15.78 1.91
C PRO A 77 1.95 -16.35 0.49
N ALA A 78 2.56 -15.68 -0.48
CA ALA A 78 2.78 -16.19 -1.83
C ALA A 78 3.65 -17.46 -1.84
N ILE A 79 4.63 -17.63 -0.94
CA ILE A 79 5.42 -18.87 -0.82
C ILE A 79 4.56 -19.99 -0.23
N ALA A 80 3.75 -19.71 0.78
CA ALA A 80 2.78 -20.69 1.31
C ALA A 80 1.74 -21.11 0.24
N LEU A 81 1.43 -20.21 -0.68
CA LEU A 81 0.51 -20.42 -1.80
C LEU A 81 1.19 -21.01 -3.05
N LYS A 82 2.54 -21.00 -3.17
CA LYS A 82 3.34 -21.39 -4.36
C LYS A 82 3.34 -22.90 -4.64
N GLY A 83 2.15 -23.43 -4.88
CA GLY A 83 1.85 -24.83 -5.16
C GLY A 83 0.38 -25.20 -4.94
N LYS A 84 -0.41 -24.33 -4.28
CA LYS A 84 -1.80 -24.59 -3.90
C LYS A 84 -2.77 -23.46 -4.27
N ILE A 85 -2.36 -22.51 -5.11
CA ILE A 85 -3.19 -21.35 -5.49
C ILE A 85 -4.57 -21.79 -6.00
N TYR A 86 -4.61 -22.74 -6.93
CA TYR A 86 -5.87 -23.21 -7.51
C TYR A 86 -6.22 -24.61 -7.02
N THR A 87 -6.53 -24.83 -5.76
CA THR A 87 -6.78 -26.20 -5.25
C THR A 87 -8.11 -26.81 -5.69
N TYR A 88 -9.13 -26.00 -5.92
CA TYR A 88 -10.52 -26.46 -5.98
C TYR A 88 -10.95 -26.80 -7.41
N HIS A 89 -11.02 -28.09 -7.76
CA HIS A 89 -11.38 -28.55 -9.10
C HIS A 89 -12.88 -28.47 -9.36
N CYS A 90 -13.26 -28.17 -10.60
CA CYS A 90 -14.65 -28.22 -11.05
C CYS A 90 -15.11 -29.67 -11.26
N SER A 91 -16.23 -30.06 -10.67
CA SER A 91 -16.82 -31.40 -10.82
C SER A 91 -17.68 -31.56 -12.08
N GLN A 92 -17.81 -30.51 -12.91
CA GLN A 92 -18.56 -30.60 -14.17
C GLN A 92 -17.81 -31.44 -15.22
N ARG A 93 -18.55 -32.29 -15.95
CA ARG A 93 -18.00 -33.11 -17.02
C ARG A 93 -17.27 -32.24 -18.04
N ASN A 94 -16.07 -32.65 -18.45
CA ASN A 94 -15.19 -31.94 -19.38
C ASN A 94 -14.69 -30.55 -18.92
N CYS A 95 -14.84 -30.18 -17.65
CA CYS A 95 -14.26 -28.94 -17.11
C CYS A 95 -12.94 -29.20 -16.37
N LYS A 96 -11.83 -28.67 -16.89
CA LYS A 96 -10.49 -28.79 -16.25
C LYS A 96 -10.12 -27.58 -15.38
N LYS A 97 -11.07 -26.68 -15.11
CA LYS A 97 -10.81 -25.45 -14.36
C LYS A 97 -10.66 -25.74 -12.86
N ARG A 98 -9.78 -24.97 -12.23
CA ARG A 98 -9.54 -24.98 -10.79
C ARG A 98 -9.64 -23.55 -10.27
N GLU A 99 -10.30 -23.36 -9.14
CA GLU A 99 -10.53 -22.04 -8.54
C GLU A 99 -9.70 -21.85 -7.27
N LEU A 100 -9.49 -20.58 -6.91
CA LEU A 100 -8.81 -20.14 -5.69
C LEU A 100 -9.63 -20.44 -4.43
N VAL A 101 -10.95 -20.39 -4.57
CA VAL A 101 -11.93 -20.55 -3.50
C VAL A 101 -12.82 -21.74 -3.77
N SER A 102 -13.30 -22.40 -2.71
CA SER A 102 -14.29 -23.47 -2.87
C SER A 102 -15.65 -22.87 -3.20
N ILE A 103 -16.25 -23.30 -4.30
CA ILE A 103 -17.60 -22.91 -4.73
C ILE A 103 -18.44 -24.18 -4.75
N LYS A 104 -19.05 -24.50 -3.60
CA LYS A 104 -19.92 -25.67 -3.46
C LYS A 104 -21.34 -25.33 -3.92
N CYS A 105 -21.94 -26.22 -4.69
CA CYS A 105 -23.37 -26.13 -5.01
C CYS A 105 -24.19 -26.44 -3.76
N ASN A 106 -25.14 -25.56 -3.41
CA ASN A 106 -26.02 -25.76 -2.25
C ASN A 106 -26.94 -26.97 -2.37
N GLN A 107 -27.15 -27.47 -3.59
CA GLN A 107 -28.04 -28.60 -3.84
C GLN A 107 -27.28 -29.93 -3.82
N CYS A 108 -26.24 -30.08 -4.65
CA CYS A 108 -25.51 -31.35 -4.74
C CYS A 108 -24.22 -31.43 -3.91
N GLY A 109 -23.81 -30.33 -3.24
CA GLY A 109 -22.61 -30.29 -2.38
C GLY A 109 -21.26 -30.33 -3.11
N GLN A 110 -21.25 -30.54 -4.44
CA GLN A 110 -20.03 -30.64 -5.24
C GLN A 110 -19.43 -29.27 -5.57
N ASN A 111 -18.13 -29.25 -5.86
CA ASN A 111 -17.38 -28.02 -6.14
C ASN A 111 -17.35 -27.69 -7.63
N PHE A 112 -17.59 -26.44 -8.00
CA PHE A 112 -17.63 -25.98 -9.39
C PHE A 112 -16.76 -24.75 -9.63
N CYS A 113 -16.45 -24.45 -10.89
CA CYS A 113 -15.81 -23.19 -11.27
C CYS A 113 -16.83 -22.05 -11.32
N LEU A 114 -16.37 -20.80 -11.43
CA LEU A 114 -17.28 -19.64 -11.50
C LEU A 114 -18.30 -19.74 -12.66
N LYS A 115 -17.91 -20.41 -13.77
CA LYS A 115 -18.79 -20.65 -14.93
C LYS A 115 -19.85 -21.73 -14.70
N HIS A 116 -19.65 -22.63 -13.74
CA HIS A 116 -20.56 -23.75 -13.45
C HIS A 116 -21.15 -23.66 -12.03
N ARG A 117 -21.07 -22.49 -11.40
CA ARG A 117 -21.56 -22.25 -10.02
C ARG A 117 -23.06 -22.47 -9.90
N PHE A 118 -23.82 -22.15 -10.95
CA PHE A 118 -25.27 -22.30 -10.91
C PHE A 118 -25.70 -23.75 -11.20
N PRO A 119 -26.75 -24.24 -10.52
CA PRO A 119 -27.31 -25.56 -10.76
C PRO A 119 -27.71 -25.87 -12.21
N ALA A 120 -28.02 -24.85 -13.02
CA ALA A 120 -28.34 -25.00 -14.44
C ALA A 120 -27.11 -25.22 -15.34
N ASP A 121 -25.93 -24.78 -14.88
CA ASP A 121 -24.68 -24.83 -15.64
C ASP A 121 -23.87 -26.11 -15.34
N HIS A 122 -24.41 -27.00 -14.51
CA HIS A 122 -23.83 -28.30 -14.24
C HIS A 122 -24.88 -29.40 -14.14
N ASP A 123 -24.42 -30.64 -14.18
CA ASP A 123 -25.27 -31.83 -14.01
C ASP A 123 -25.72 -32.01 -12.55
N CYS A 124 -26.49 -31.06 -12.02
CA CYS A 124 -26.91 -31.06 -10.62
C CYS A 124 -27.84 -32.24 -10.31
N MET A 125 -27.40 -33.12 -9.41
CA MET A 125 -28.13 -34.35 -9.07
C MET A 125 -29.51 -34.08 -8.48
N GLU A 126 -29.66 -33.05 -7.64
CA GLU A 126 -30.95 -32.69 -7.03
C GLU A 126 -31.97 -32.14 -8.04
N ILE A 127 -31.53 -31.37 -9.04
CA ILE A 127 -32.42 -30.93 -10.14
C ILE A 127 -32.90 -32.13 -10.95
N LYS A 128 -32.01 -33.10 -11.18
CA LYS A 128 -32.35 -34.33 -11.91
C LYS A 128 -33.28 -35.24 -11.10
N ASN A 129 -33.13 -35.27 -9.77
CA ASN A 129 -33.87 -36.18 -8.90
C ASN A 129 -35.18 -35.60 -8.34
N GLY A 130 -35.40 -34.28 -8.38
CA GLY A 130 -36.75 -33.76 -8.18
C GLY A 130 -36.84 -32.26 -7.91
N ARG A 131 -37.47 -31.53 -8.84
CA ARG A 131 -38.88 -31.12 -8.71
C ARG A 131 -39.51 -31.12 -10.10
N LYS A 132 -40.40 -32.07 -10.38
CA LYS A 132 -41.37 -31.86 -11.47
C LYS A 132 -42.15 -30.62 -11.08
N LEU A 133 -42.03 -29.53 -11.84
CA LEU A 133 -42.87 -28.36 -11.65
C LEU A 133 -44.33 -28.84 -11.62
N SER A 134 -45.10 -28.40 -10.63
CA SER A 134 -46.51 -28.76 -10.57
C SER A 134 -47.21 -28.29 -11.85
N ASN A 135 -48.28 -28.97 -12.26
CA ASN A 135 -49.05 -28.55 -13.43
C ASN A 135 -49.51 -27.09 -13.33
N ALA A 136 -49.77 -26.60 -12.11
CA ALA A 136 -50.08 -25.20 -11.82
C ALA A 136 -48.89 -24.26 -12.11
N ALA A 137 -47.67 -24.64 -11.72
CA ALA A 137 -46.47 -23.87 -12.02
C ALA A 137 -46.15 -23.86 -13.53
N LEU A 138 -46.36 -24.97 -14.23
CA LEU A 138 -46.24 -25.03 -15.70
C LEU A 138 -47.25 -24.12 -16.41
N ALA A 139 -48.50 -24.08 -15.92
CA ALA A 139 -49.55 -23.23 -16.48
C ALA A 139 -49.26 -21.73 -16.27
N ALA A 140 -48.67 -21.35 -15.13
CA ALA A 140 -48.29 -19.97 -14.86
C ALA A 140 -47.18 -19.46 -15.80
N LEU A 141 -46.16 -20.28 -16.07
CA LEU A 141 -45.07 -19.93 -17.00
C LEU A 141 -45.56 -19.72 -18.44
N ARG A 142 -46.55 -20.49 -18.88
CA ARG A 142 -47.17 -20.33 -20.21
C ARG A 142 -47.93 -19.00 -20.35
N ARG A 143 -48.52 -18.49 -19.26
CA ARG A 143 -49.19 -17.17 -19.26
C ARG A 143 -48.20 -16.01 -19.32
N ASN A 144 -47.08 -16.08 -18.61
CA ASN A 144 -46.07 -15.01 -18.61
C ASN A 144 -45.41 -14.82 -19.98
N LYS A 145 -45.22 -15.90 -20.76
CA LYS A 145 -44.65 -15.82 -22.11
C LYS A 145 -45.56 -15.10 -23.13
N MET A 146 -46.87 -15.05 -22.88
CA MET A 146 -47.80 -14.26 -23.71
C MET A 146 -47.83 -12.77 -23.34
N ASN A 147 -47.39 -12.40 -22.14
CA ASN A 147 -47.41 -11.01 -21.67
C ASN A 147 -46.17 -10.21 -22.10
N GLU A 148 -45.09 -10.89 -22.48
CA GLU A 148 -43.84 -10.26 -22.96
C GLU A 148 -43.99 -9.64 -24.37
N SER A 149 -44.99 -10.05 -25.14
CA SER A 149 -45.32 -9.47 -26.45
C SER A 149 -46.15 -8.17 -26.39
N ILE A 150 -46.57 -7.72 -25.19
CA ILE A 150 -47.47 -6.56 -25.03
C ILE A 150 -46.72 -5.30 -24.54
N ILE A 151 -45.53 -5.40 -23.93
CA ILE A 151 -44.76 -4.24 -23.43
C ILE A 151 -43.69 -3.79 -24.44
N LYS A 152 -44.09 -3.50 -25.67
CA LYS A 152 -43.18 -2.83 -26.64
C LYS A 152 -43.76 -1.64 -27.37
N GLU A 153 -44.95 -1.16 -27.00
CA GLU A 153 -45.45 0.10 -27.54
C GLU A 153 -46.03 1.03 -26.47
N SER A 154 -45.66 2.31 -26.62
CA SER A 154 -46.19 3.52 -25.98
C SER A 154 -45.59 3.96 -24.66
N GLY A 155 -44.92 5.12 -24.73
CA GLY A 155 -44.41 5.87 -23.59
C GLY A 155 -45.37 6.93 -23.03
N ASN A 156 -44.76 7.81 -22.23
CA ASN A 156 -45.24 8.99 -21.50
C ASN A 156 -45.88 8.79 -20.11
N GLY A 157 -45.14 9.27 -19.09
CA GLY A 157 -45.58 9.64 -17.74
C GLY A 157 -44.50 10.53 -17.05
N PRO A 158 -44.87 11.47 -16.14
CA PRO A 158 -44.27 12.83 -16.03
C PRO A 158 -43.23 13.02 -14.89
N PRO A 159 -42.56 14.20 -14.76
CA PRO A 159 -41.33 14.36 -14.00
C PRO A 159 -41.60 14.67 -12.52
N SER A 160 -40.78 14.10 -11.63
CA SER A 160 -40.71 14.54 -10.22
C SER A 160 -39.40 15.26 -9.97
N SER A 161 -39.57 16.51 -9.55
CA SER A 161 -38.57 17.46 -9.08
C SER A 161 -37.88 16.95 -7.82
N VAL A 162 -36.55 16.87 -7.85
CA VAL A 162 -35.68 16.99 -6.67
C VAL A 162 -34.42 17.76 -7.07
N ASN A 163 -34.33 19.01 -6.62
CA ASN A 163 -33.07 19.75 -6.58
C ASN A 163 -32.22 19.14 -5.47
N SER A 164 -31.25 18.32 -5.86
CA SER A 164 -30.18 17.85 -5.00
C SER A 164 -28.92 17.93 -5.84
N VAL A 165 -28.11 18.98 -5.62
CA VAL A 165 -26.71 18.97 -6.05
C VAL A 165 -26.07 17.75 -5.40
N SER A 166 -25.66 16.77 -6.20
CA SER A 166 -25.21 15.49 -5.68
C SER A 166 -23.85 15.70 -5.00
N GLU A 167 -23.66 15.03 -3.86
CA GLU A 167 -22.40 15.05 -3.09
C GLU A 167 -21.18 14.68 -3.97
N ASP A 168 -21.44 13.90 -5.02
CA ASP A 168 -20.48 13.50 -6.05
C ASP A 168 -19.92 14.69 -6.85
N GLU A 169 -20.72 15.74 -7.09
CA GLU A 169 -20.29 16.92 -7.83
C GLU A 169 -19.41 17.84 -6.96
N ALA A 170 -19.70 17.96 -5.67
CA ALA A 170 -18.84 18.67 -4.72
C ALA A 170 -17.49 17.97 -4.55
N LEU A 171 -17.47 16.63 -4.53
CA LEU A 171 -16.24 15.85 -4.49
C LEU A 171 -15.42 15.99 -5.78
N ALA A 172 -16.09 15.97 -6.93
CA ALA A 172 -15.43 16.15 -8.23
C ALA A 172 -14.78 17.54 -8.34
N GLN A 173 -15.47 18.59 -7.88
CA GLN A 173 -14.92 19.96 -7.86
C GLN A 173 -13.71 20.07 -6.92
N ALA A 174 -13.77 19.48 -5.72
CA ALA A 174 -12.63 19.49 -4.78
C ALA A 174 -11.39 18.76 -5.35
N LEU A 175 -11.58 17.62 -6.02
CA LEU A 175 -10.49 16.91 -6.70
C LEU A 175 -9.89 17.73 -7.84
N GLN A 176 -10.74 18.45 -8.58
CA GLN A 176 -10.31 19.28 -9.70
C GLN A 176 -9.53 20.52 -9.23
N GLU A 177 -9.89 21.10 -8.08
CA GLU A 177 -9.13 22.16 -7.42
C GLU A 177 -7.74 21.70 -6.94
N ILE A 178 -7.63 20.47 -6.38
CA ILE A 178 -6.34 19.90 -5.96
C ILE A 178 -5.38 19.72 -7.15
N LEU A 179 -5.91 19.32 -8.31
CA LEU A 179 -5.13 19.12 -9.53
C LEU A 179 -4.75 20.44 -10.23
N TYR A 180 -5.57 21.49 -10.09
CA TYR A 180 -5.31 22.79 -10.73
C TYR A 180 -4.39 23.68 -9.89
N ASN A 181 -4.45 23.55 -8.56
CA ASN A 181 -3.57 24.28 -7.64
C ASN A 181 -2.21 23.60 -7.42
N SER A 182 -1.89 22.52 -8.15
CA SER A 182 -0.60 21.82 -8.08
C SER A 182 0.50 22.39 -8.99
N ASP A 183 0.39 23.65 -9.42
CA ASP A 183 1.49 24.40 -10.05
C ASP A 183 2.53 24.89 -9.01
N ASP A 184 2.91 24.02 -8.06
CA ASP A 184 4.00 24.27 -7.12
C ASP A 184 5.18 23.37 -7.51
N TYR A 185 6.10 23.97 -8.25
CA TYR A 185 7.31 23.38 -8.81
C TYR A 185 8.28 22.93 -7.72
N MET A 186 8.03 21.79 -7.07
CA MET A 186 9.02 21.11 -6.23
C MET A 186 8.89 19.61 -6.42
N THR A 187 9.99 18.93 -6.77
CA THR A 187 9.99 17.47 -6.85
C THR A 187 9.78 16.86 -5.45
N PRO A 188 9.27 15.62 -5.35
CA PRO A 188 9.16 14.93 -4.06
C PRO A 188 10.48 14.97 -3.25
N GLU A 189 11.62 14.84 -3.93
CA GLU A 189 12.94 14.90 -3.32
C GLU A 189 13.29 16.30 -2.80
N GLU A 190 12.85 17.37 -3.45
CA GLU A 190 13.06 18.75 -3.00
C GLU A 190 12.22 19.05 -1.76
N ARG A 191 10.98 18.57 -1.73
CA ARG A 191 10.10 18.69 -0.57
C ARG A 191 10.68 17.97 0.65
N ASP A 192 11.15 16.73 0.46
CA ASP A 192 11.76 15.95 1.53
C ASP A 192 13.05 16.59 2.06
N ARG A 193 13.84 17.23 1.18
CA ARG A 193 15.03 18.01 1.58
C ARG A 193 14.66 19.21 2.45
N VAL A 194 13.67 19.99 2.05
CA VAL A 194 13.23 21.18 2.81
C VAL A 194 12.72 20.79 4.19
N VAL A 195 11.89 19.74 4.27
CA VAL A 195 11.38 19.21 5.54
C VAL A 195 12.52 18.65 6.40
N GLY A 196 13.46 17.92 5.81
CA GLY A 196 14.64 17.40 6.50
C GLY A 196 15.52 18.51 7.09
N ASP A 197 15.80 19.55 6.31
CA ASP A 197 16.56 20.72 6.75
C ASP A 197 15.86 21.47 7.90
N GLU A 198 14.53 21.58 7.85
CA GLU A 198 13.74 22.22 8.90
C GLU A 198 13.72 21.41 10.21
N MET A 199 13.47 20.10 10.13
CA MET A 199 13.54 19.22 11.31
C MET A 199 14.91 19.27 11.98
N GLN A 200 15.98 19.34 11.18
CA GLN A 200 17.35 19.42 11.70
C GLN A 200 17.64 20.76 12.38
N ARG A 201 17.11 21.88 11.87
CA ARG A 201 17.19 23.19 12.52
C ARG A 201 16.51 23.20 13.88
N GLN A 202 15.33 22.57 13.99
CA GLN A 202 14.59 22.49 15.25
C GLN A 202 15.31 21.61 16.29
N GLN A 203 15.96 20.52 15.87
CA GLN A 203 16.77 19.69 16.78
C GLN A 203 17.99 20.44 17.33
N CYS A 204 18.64 21.29 16.53
CA CYS A 204 19.77 22.11 16.99
C CYS A 204 19.37 23.18 18.03
N GLN A 205 18.10 23.62 18.06
CA GLN A 205 17.61 24.64 18.99
C GLN A 205 17.24 24.09 20.38
N ARG A 206 17.12 22.76 20.54
CA ARG A 206 16.74 22.12 21.82
C ARG A 206 17.94 21.78 22.71
N VAL A 207 19.17 22.03 22.26
CA VAL A 207 20.37 21.82 23.07
C VAL A 207 20.58 23.05 23.97
N PRO A 208 20.70 22.89 25.30
CA PRO A 208 20.82 24.02 26.20
C PRO A 208 22.07 24.84 25.84
N THR A 209 21.83 26.12 25.54
CA THR A 209 22.85 27.15 25.33
C THR A 209 23.56 27.42 26.64
N ASN A 210 24.46 26.53 27.06
CA ASN A 210 25.31 26.83 28.20
C ASN A 210 26.67 26.18 28.02
N SER A 211 27.40 26.67 27.02
CA SER A 211 28.86 26.82 27.07
C SER A 211 29.31 27.47 25.77
N ASN A 212 30.43 28.16 25.87
CA ASN A 212 31.05 29.09 24.95
C ASN A 212 31.54 28.39 23.65
N HIS A 213 30.66 27.72 22.91
CA HIS A 213 30.99 26.75 21.83
C HIS A 213 31.00 27.35 20.41
N GLN A 214 31.27 28.64 20.24
CA GLN A 214 31.29 29.23 18.89
C GLN A 214 32.63 29.12 18.14
N LYS A 215 33.73 28.65 18.74
CA LYS A 215 35.00 28.54 18.00
C LYS A 215 35.86 27.36 18.47
N CYS A 216 35.76 26.24 17.77
CA CYS A 216 36.82 25.24 17.66
C CYS A 216 36.98 24.85 16.20
N THR A 217 37.27 25.82 15.34
CA THR A 217 37.89 25.58 14.04
C THR A 217 39.39 25.69 14.26
N VAL A 218 40.09 24.55 14.30
CA VAL A 218 41.56 24.56 14.34
C VAL A 218 42.01 25.09 12.97
N SER A 219 42.52 26.33 12.94
CA SER A 219 43.17 26.91 11.76
C SER A 219 44.61 26.44 11.65
#